data_AF-A0A1B2I7F7-F1
#
_entry.id   AF-A0A1B2I7F7-F1
#
_cell.length_a   1.000
_cell.length_b   1.000
_cell.length_c   1.000
_cell.angle_alpha   90.00
_cell.angle_beta   90.00
_cell.angle_gamma   90.00
#
_symmetry.space_group_name_H-M   'P 1'
#
loop_
_entity.id
_entity.type
_entity.pdbx_description
1 polymer ?
#
loop_
_entity_poly.entity_id
_entity_poly.type
_entity_poly.pdbx_seq_one_letter_code
_entity_poly.pdbx_strand_id
1 'polypeptide(L)'
;MQPENNAEELEEESFDDFPSPPPVIPEWARQEGSQWQRLDEFDILAKAEELTGLSLEIKYEPLPIGVWGIHLVRGERGRVFVNSQLPPFWQRFAIFHELYHLLNHTKGARFWQHTFVSMESFENRADSFAWAAAWPEWEENQYCDWN
;
A
#
# COMPACT_ATOMS: atom_id res chain seq x y z
N MET A 1 -31.82 -30.10 -30.96
CA MET A 1 -31.41 -28.68 -30.94
C MET A 1 -31.04 -28.40 -29.49
N GLN A 2 -29.75 -28.53 -29.16
CA GLN A 2 -29.22 -28.31 -27.81
C GLN A 2 -28.96 -26.81 -27.63
N PRO A 3 -29.17 -26.23 -26.45
CA PRO A 3 -28.80 -24.84 -26.21
C PRO A 3 -27.28 -24.76 -26.11
N GLU A 4 -26.70 -23.87 -26.92
CA GLU A 4 -25.28 -23.54 -26.89
C GLU A 4 -25.01 -22.80 -25.57
N ASN A 5 -24.23 -23.45 -24.69
CA ASN A 5 -23.65 -22.81 -23.52
C ASN A 5 -22.62 -21.79 -24.00
N ASN A 6 -23.03 -20.53 -24.20
CA ASN A 6 -22.12 -19.39 -24.13
C ASN A 6 -21.79 -19.15 -22.65
N ALA A 7 -20.92 -20.00 -22.09
CA ALA A 7 -20.10 -19.56 -20.98
C ALA A 7 -19.07 -18.63 -21.60
N GLU A 8 -19.34 -17.33 -21.58
CA GLU A 8 -18.27 -16.35 -21.64
C GLU A 8 -17.30 -16.73 -20.51
N GLU A 9 -16.12 -17.21 -20.88
CA GLU A 9 -14.97 -17.27 -19.98
C GLU A 9 -14.75 -15.83 -19.52
N LEU A 10 -15.32 -15.49 -18.36
CA LEU A 10 -14.90 -14.33 -17.60
C LEU A 10 -13.43 -14.59 -17.32
N GLU A 11 -12.55 -13.92 -18.06
CA GLU A 11 -11.15 -13.80 -17.67
C GLU A 11 -11.15 -13.46 -16.18
N GLU A 12 -10.62 -14.35 -15.35
CA GLU A 12 -10.49 -14.09 -13.93
C GLU A 12 -9.66 -12.83 -13.80
N GLU A 13 -10.30 -11.70 -13.52
CA GLU A 13 -9.62 -10.44 -13.27
C GLU A 13 -8.69 -10.68 -12.06
N SER A 14 -7.40 -10.87 -12.34
CA SER A 14 -6.37 -11.27 -11.38
C SER A 14 -5.49 -10.06 -11.03
N PHE A 15 -4.98 -10.05 -9.80
CA PHE A 15 -3.92 -9.11 -9.41
C PHE A 15 -2.56 -9.62 -9.90
N ASP A 16 -2.36 -9.70 -11.21
CA ASP A 16 -1.11 -10.26 -11.76
C ASP A 16 0.05 -9.26 -11.87
N ASP A 17 -0.21 -7.97 -11.64
CA ASP A 17 0.79 -6.88 -11.77
C ASP A 17 1.30 -6.39 -10.41
N PHE A 18 1.76 -7.31 -9.56
CA PHE A 18 2.46 -6.91 -8.33
C PHE A 18 3.93 -6.52 -8.61
N PRO A 19 4.46 -5.47 -7.97
CA PRO A 19 5.83 -5.06 -8.16
C PRO A 19 6.74 -6.17 -7.64
N SER A 20 7.75 -6.55 -8.41
CA SER A 20 8.75 -7.49 -7.91
C SER A 20 9.57 -6.84 -6.79
N PRO A 21 10.03 -7.61 -5.79
CA PRO A 21 10.97 -7.09 -4.80
C PRO A 21 12.21 -6.52 -5.51
N PRO A 22 12.65 -5.30 -5.17
CA PRO A 22 13.79 -4.69 -5.82
C PRO A 22 15.07 -5.50 -5.50
N PRO A 23 16.04 -5.59 -6.42
CA PRO A 23 17.29 -6.31 -6.18
C PRO A 23 18.08 -5.73 -5.01
N VAL A 24 17.93 -4.42 -4.78
CA VAL A 24 18.47 -3.70 -3.63
C VAL A 24 17.45 -2.64 -3.23
N ILE A 25 17.01 -2.66 -1.97
CA ILE A 25 16.20 -1.58 -1.41
C ILE A 25 17.09 -0.34 -1.26
N PRO A 26 16.70 0.83 -1.82
CA PRO A 26 17.46 2.07 -1.68
C PRO A 26 17.74 2.42 -0.22
N GLU A 27 18.92 2.97 0.05
CA GLU A 27 19.37 3.22 1.43
C GLU A 27 18.42 4.16 2.21
N TRP A 28 17.88 5.19 1.56
CA TRP A 28 16.89 6.08 2.18
C TRP A 28 15.64 5.30 2.61
N ALA A 29 15.16 4.38 1.78
CA ALA A 29 13.96 3.59 2.06
C ALA A 29 14.25 2.58 3.17
N ARG A 30 15.45 1.99 3.24
CA ARG A 30 15.86 1.14 4.35
C ARG A 30 15.86 1.91 5.68
N GLN A 31 16.43 3.12 5.69
CA GLN A 31 16.47 3.95 6.89
C GLN A 31 15.06 4.34 7.34
N GLU A 32 14.23 4.84 6.42
CA GLU A 32 12.86 5.25 6.73
C GLU A 32 11.91 4.09 6.98
N GLY A 33 12.08 2.95 6.32
CA GLY A 33 11.21 1.78 6.40
C GLY A 33 11.54 0.86 7.59
N SER A 34 12.82 0.77 7.99
CA SER A 34 13.26 -0.10 9.10
C SER A 34 12.54 0.19 10.41
N GLN A 35 12.17 1.44 10.64
CA GLN A 35 11.43 1.88 11.82
C GLN A 35 9.94 1.46 11.82
N TRP A 36 9.44 0.86 10.75
CA TRP A 36 8.06 0.35 10.61
C TRP A 36 7.99 -1.18 10.60
N GLN A 37 9.14 -1.84 10.47
CA GLN A 37 9.22 -3.29 10.42
C GLN A 37 8.67 -3.92 11.70
N ARG A 38 7.93 -5.03 11.53
CA ARG A 38 7.41 -5.85 12.63
C ARG A 38 6.47 -5.15 13.61
N LEU A 39 6.01 -3.94 13.30
CA LEU A 39 4.94 -3.28 14.06
C LEU A 39 3.61 -3.96 13.75
N ASP A 40 2.75 -4.16 14.74
CA ASP A 40 1.39 -4.58 14.41
C ASP A 40 0.57 -3.40 13.83
N GLU A 41 -0.67 -3.65 13.40
CA GLU A 41 -1.50 -2.60 12.82
C GLU A 41 -1.76 -1.43 13.79
N PHE A 42 -1.90 -1.73 15.08
CA PHE A 42 -2.12 -0.72 16.11
C PHE A 42 -0.89 0.19 16.28
N ASP A 43 0.29 -0.40 16.37
CA ASP A 43 1.56 0.32 16.49
C ASP A 43 1.86 1.16 15.24
N ILE A 44 1.53 0.66 14.04
CA ILE A 44 1.61 1.44 12.80
C ILE A 44 0.72 2.66 12.87
N LEU A 45 -0.55 2.48 13.23
CA LEU A 45 -1.52 3.57 13.32
C LEU A 45 -1.06 4.60 14.35
N ALA A 46 -0.72 4.18 15.57
CA ALA A 46 -0.28 5.08 16.63
C ALA A 46 0.94 5.92 16.20
N LYS A 47 1.93 5.28 15.58
CA LYS A 47 3.11 5.97 15.07
C LYS A 47 2.78 6.94 13.92
N ALA A 48 1.92 6.52 12.99
CA ALA A 48 1.50 7.36 11.88
C ALA A 48 0.69 8.58 12.34
N GLU A 49 -0.19 8.42 13.32
CA GLU A 49 -0.93 9.51 13.96
C GLU A 49 0.02 10.50 14.65
N GLU A 50 1.03 10.01 15.37
CA GLU A 50 2.05 10.86 16.00
C GLU A 50 2.81 11.71 14.97
N LEU A 51 3.22 11.10 13.85
CA LEU A 51 4.01 11.78 12.82
C LEU A 51 3.19 12.76 11.98
N THR A 52 1.93 12.46 11.72
CA THR A 52 1.07 13.26 10.84
C THR A 52 0.22 14.29 11.58
N GLY A 53 -0.06 14.06 12.86
CA GLY A 53 -1.06 14.80 13.63
C GLY A 53 -2.51 14.51 13.22
N LEU A 54 -2.74 13.52 12.35
CA LEU A 54 -4.07 13.07 11.96
C LEU A 54 -4.57 11.99 12.93
N SER A 55 -5.89 11.84 13.04
CA SER A 55 -6.49 10.61 13.52
C SER A 55 -6.71 9.67 12.33
N LEU A 56 -6.14 8.47 12.40
CA LEU A 56 -6.05 7.52 11.30
C LEU A 56 -6.86 6.25 11.56
N GLU A 57 -7.39 5.67 10.50
CA GLU A 57 -8.15 4.42 10.51
C GLU A 57 -7.79 3.61 9.27
N ILE A 58 -7.52 2.32 9.44
CA ILE A 58 -7.36 1.36 8.33
C ILE A 58 -8.69 0.63 8.13
N LYS A 59 -9.12 0.49 6.88
CA LYS A 59 -10.33 -0.25 6.49
C LYS A 59 -10.02 -1.22 5.37
N TYR A 60 -10.46 -2.46 5.55
CA TYR A 60 -10.40 -3.47 4.50
C TYR A 60 -11.76 -3.54 3.81
N GLU A 61 -11.80 -3.17 2.54
CA GLU A 61 -13.03 -3.11 1.73
C GLU A 61 -12.77 -3.73 0.36
N PRO A 62 -13.77 -4.29 -0.34
CA PRO A 62 -13.60 -4.71 -1.72
C PRO A 62 -13.40 -3.47 -2.59
N LEU A 63 -12.22 -3.35 -3.23
CA LEU A 63 -11.91 -2.28 -4.18
C LEU A 63 -11.84 -2.83 -5.61
N PRO A 64 -11.97 -1.98 -6.65
CA PRO A 64 -11.81 -2.42 -8.03
C PRO A 64 -10.49 -3.17 -8.25
N ILE A 65 -10.52 -4.13 -9.17
CA ILE A 65 -9.34 -4.93 -9.49
C ILE A 65 -8.26 -4.01 -10.10
N GLY A 66 -7.01 -4.22 -9.68
CA GLY A 66 -5.89 -3.33 -9.97
C GLY A 66 -5.71 -2.17 -8.97
N VAL A 67 -6.62 -1.97 -8.01
CA VAL A 67 -6.44 -1.00 -6.91
C VAL A 67 -6.02 -1.74 -5.65
N TRP A 68 -4.82 -1.47 -5.13
CA TRP A 68 -4.35 -2.11 -3.90
C TRP A 68 -4.83 -1.41 -2.64
N GLY A 69 -4.87 -0.08 -2.69
CA GLY A 69 -5.33 0.76 -1.61
C GLY A 69 -5.58 2.18 -2.09
N ILE A 70 -6.17 2.98 -1.20
CA ILE A 70 -6.30 4.43 -1.36
C ILE A 70 -6.24 5.08 0.03
N HIS A 71 -5.61 6.25 0.12
CA HIS A 71 -5.72 7.11 1.30
C HIS A 71 -6.68 8.30 1.06
N LEU A 72 -7.40 8.70 2.10
CA LEU A 72 -8.29 9.86 2.09
C LEU A 72 -8.07 10.70 3.35
N VAL A 73 -7.84 12.00 3.18
CA VAL A 73 -7.70 12.95 4.31
C VAL A 73 -8.81 14.00 4.25
N ARG A 74 -9.51 14.20 5.36
CA ARG A 74 -10.54 15.24 5.52
C ARG A 74 -10.43 15.89 6.89
N GLY A 75 -9.94 17.14 6.90
CA GLY A 75 -9.66 17.86 8.15
C GLY A 75 -8.56 17.14 8.93
N GLU A 76 -8.83 16.81 10.20
CA GLU A 76 -7.89 16.13 11.10
C GLU A 76 -8.02 14.59 11.04
N ARG A 77 -8.79 14.05 10.10
CA ARG A 77 -8.99 12.61 9.96
C ARG A 77 -8.41 12.09 8.64
N GLY A 78 -7.60 11.05 8.72
CA GLY A 78 -7.14 10.28 7.58
C GLY A 78 -7.72 8.85 7.62
N ARG A 79 -7.86 8.24 6.45
CA ARG A 79 -8.23 6.84 6.29
C ARG A 79 -7.35 6.19 5.24
N VAL A 80 -6.96 4.96 5.49
CA VAL A 80 -6.35 4.07 4.50
C VAL A 80 -7.36 2.96 4.21
N PHE A 81 -7.83 2.89 2.98
CA PHE A 81 -8.61 1.76 2.50
C PHE A 81 -7.67 0.80 1.81
N VAL A 82 -7.71 -0.46 2.23
CA VAL A 82 -6.92 -1.56 1.68
C VAL A 82 -7.89 -2.49 0.95
N ASN A 83 -7.51 -2.95 -0.24
CA ASN A 83 -8.32 -3.89 -0.97
C ASN A 83 -8.32 -5.24 -0.25
N SER A 84 -9.48 -5.58 0.34
CA SER A 84 -9.70 -6.84 1.09
C SER A 84 -9.53 -8.11 0.24
N GLN A 85 -9.51 -7.98 -1.09
CA GLN A 85 -9.32 -9.11 -2.00
C GLN A 85 -7.85 -9.46 -2.24
N LEU A 86 -6.91 -8.63 -1.77
CA LEU A 86 -5.49 -8.91 -1.87
C LEU A 86 -5.06 -10.06 -0.95
N PRO A 87 -4.03 -10.83 -1.31
CA PRO A 87 -3.35 -11.71 -0.38
C PRO A 87 -2.80 -10.93 0.84
N PRO A 88 -2.68 -11.56 2.02
CA PRO A 88 -2.31 -10.87 3.27
C PRO A 88 -1.03 -10.02 3.20
N PHE A 89 0.00 -10.54 2.53
CA PHE A 89 1.23 -9.77 2.29
C PHE A 89 0.97 -8.49 1.50
N TRP A 90 0.14 -8.57 0.46
CA TRP A 90 -0.16 -7.43 -0.39
C TRP A 90 -1.07 -6.40 0.27
N GLN A 91 -1.96 -6.85 1.18
CA GLN A 91 -2.67 -5.93 2.05
C GLN A 91 -1.69 -5.13 2.93
N ARG A 92 -0.72 -5.83 3.52
CA ARG A 92 0.33 -5.21 4.34
C ARG A 92 1.21 -4.25 3.55
N PHE A 93 1.60 -4.65 2.34
CA PHE A 93 2.33 -3.80 1.40
C PHE A 93 1.53 -2.54 1.08
N ALA A 94 0.25 -2.67 0.75
CA ALA A 94 -0.64 -1.56 0.43
C ALA A 94 -0.78 -0.57 1.60
N ILE A 95 -0.85 -1.05 2.85
CA ILE A 95 -0.85 -0.17 4.03
C ILE A 95 0.39 0.74 4.03
N PHE A 96 1.58 0.16 3.84
CA PHE A 96 2.81 0.96 3.86
C PHE A 96 2.94 1.88 2.63
N HIS A 97 2.48 1.43 1.47
CA HIS A 97 2.42 2.26 0.27
C HIS A 97 1.55 3.51 0.51
N GLU A 98 0.31 3.32 0.98
CA GLU A 98 -0.61 4.44 1.26
C GLU A 98 -0.15 5.30 2.44
N LEU A 99 0.51 4.69 3.42
CA LEU A 99 1.08 5.42 4.54
C LEU A 99 2.24 6.32 4.10
N TYR A 100 3.08 5.86 3.16
CA TYR A 100 4.13 6.71 2.58
C TYR A 100 3.53 7.98 1.98
N HIS A 101 2.42 7.83 1.25
CA HIS A 101 1.67 8.96 0.72
C HIS A 101 1.22 9.90 1.84
N LEU A 102 0.56 9.40 2.89
CA LEU A 102 0.13 10.23 4.02
C LEU A 102 1.27 11.00 4.70
N LEU A 103 2.41 10.34 4.93
CA LEU A 103 3.58 10.95 5.60
C LEU A 103 4.24 12.03 4.74
N ASN A 104 4.21 11.87 3.42
CA ASN A 104 4.91 12.76 2.48
C ASN A 104 3.98 13.74 1.75
N HIS A 105 2.65 13.57 1.82
CA HIS A 105 1.62 14.49 1.33
C HIS A 105 1.00 15.32 2.47
N THR A 106 1.80 16.18 3.11
CA THR A 106 1.20 17.19 4.03
C THR A 106 0.56 18.38 3.29
N LYS A 107 0.75 18.52 1.98
CA LYS A 107 0.10 19.56 1.13
C LYS A 107 -0.09 19.01 -0.28
N GLY A 108 -1.34 18.64 -0.62
CA GLY A 108 -1.71 17.98 -1.88
C GLY A 108 -1.23 18.66 -3.17
N ALA A 109 -1.51 18.02 -4.32
CA ALA A 109 -1.18 18.36 -5.73
C ALA A 109 -0.59 19.74 -6.10
N ARG A 110 -1.01 20.83 -5.42
CA ARG A 110 -0.42 22.17 -5.47
C ARG A 110 1.07 22.27 -5.10
N PHE A 111 1.59 21.46 -4.18
CA PHE A 111 3.03 21.46 -3.88
C PHE A 111 3.85 20.91 -5.06
N TRP A 112 3.29 19.89 -5.74
CA TRP A 112 3.93 19.14 -6.82
C TRP A 112 3.93 19.85 -8.18
N GLN A 113 3.14 20.91 -8.36
CA GLN A 113 3.32 21.80 -9.51
C GLN A 113 4.66 22.55 -9.47
N HIS A 114 5.35 22.56 -8.33
CA HIS A 114 6.61 23.28 -8.12
C HIS A 114 7.85 22.39 -7.89
N THR A 115 7.67 21.09 -7.68
CA THR A 115 8.76 20.11 -7.54
C THR A 115 8.74 19.15 -8.73
N PHE A 116 9.87 19.03 -9.44
CA PHE A 116 10.07 18.21 -10.65
C PHE A 116 10.00 16.68 -10.42
N VAL A 117 9.23 16.20 -9.44
CA VAL A 117 9.04 14.77 -9.19
C VAL A 117 7.89 14.30 -10.07
N SER A 118 8.16 13.37 -10.99
CA SER A 118 7.11 12.75 -11.80
C SER A 118 6.21 11.87 -10.92
N MET A 119 4.96 11.67 -11.33
CA MET A 119 4.03 10.77 -10.62
C MET A 119 4.61 9.35 -10.52
N GLU A 120 5.22 8.85 -11.59
CA GLU A 120 5.92 7.57 -11.62
C GLU A 120 7.07 7.52 -10.59
N SER A 121 7.84 8.60 -10.43
CA SER A 121 8.89 8.65 -9.40
C SER A 121 8.32 8.69 -7.98
N PHE A 122 7.07 9.09 -7.80
CA PHE A 122 6.44 9.18 -6.50
C PHE A 122 5.87 7.82 -6.06
N GLU A 123 5.15 7.14 -6.96
CA GLU A 123 4.68 5.77 -6.73
C GLU A 123 5.85 4.80 -6.50
N ASN A 124 6.93 4.92 -7.29
CA ASN A 124 8.14 4.10 -7.07
C ASN A 124 8.79 4.33 -5.70
N ARG A 125 8.65 5.52 -5.12
CA ARG A 125 9.13 5.79 -3.75
C ARG A 125 8.21 5.17 -2.71
N ALA A 126 6.90 5.25 -2.90
CA ALA A 126 5.95 4.55 -2.05
C ALA A 126 6.22 3.04 -2.05
N ASP A 127 6.46 2.44 -3.21
CA ASP A 127 6.82 1.03 -3.34
C ASP A 127 8.15 0.70 -2.68
N SER A 128 9.17 1.54 -2.86
CA SER A 128 10.49 1.34 -2.22
C SER A 128 10.36 1.36 -0.69
N PHE A 129 9.57 2.29 -0.15
CA PHE A 129 9.29 2.37 1.27
C PHE A 129 8.49 1.16 1.77
N ALA A 130 7.45 0.76 1.04
CA ALA A 130 6.62 -0.39 1.39
C ALA A 130 7.43 -1.69 1.40
N TRP A 131 8.29 -1.90 0.41
CA TRP A 131 9.25 -2.99 0.39
C TRP A 131 10.17 -2.95 1.61
N ALA A 132 10.71 -1.79 1.97
CA ALA A 132 11.59 -1.67 3.13
C ALA A 132 10.88 -1.98 4.45
N ALA A 133 9.63 -1.54 4.60
CA ALA A 133 8.83 -1.73 5.80
C ALA A 133 8.33 -3.17 5.97
N ALA A 134 7.98 -3.86 4.88
CA ALA A 134 7.49 -5.24 4.88
C ALA A 134 8.57 -6.29 4.56
N TRP A 135 9.83 -5.88 4.41
CA TRP A 135 10.91 -6.77 3.96
C TRP A 135 11.09 -8.01 4.84
N PRO A 136 11.16 -7.88 6.18
CA PRO A 136 11.34 -9.06 7.03
C PRO A 136 10.21 -10.08 6.89
N GLU A 137 8.97 -9.60 6.78
CA GLU A 137 7.79 -10.46 6.60
C GLU A 137 7.84 -11.21 5.28
N TRP A 138 8.30 -10.54 4.20
CA TRP A 138 8.51 -11.16 2.89
C TRP A 138 9.61 -12.23 2.92
N GLU A 139 10.80 -11.86 3.39
CA GLU A 139 12.00 -12.72 3.39
C GLU A 139 11.82 -13.97 4.26
N GLU A 140 11.14 -13.82 5.39
CA GLU A 140 10.92 -14.89 6.36
C GLU A 140 9.63 -15.69 6.06
N ASN A 141 8.90 -15.35 4.99
CA ASN A 141 7.65 -15.98 4.57
C ASN A 141 6.58 -16.03 5.70
N GLN A 142 6.53 -15.00 6.54
CA GLN A 142 5.71 -14.95 7.76
C GLN A 142 4.24 -14.57 7.50
N TYR A 143 3.91 -14.19 6.28
CA TYR A 143 2.56 -13.80 5.86
C TYR A 143 1.69 -14.98 5.43
N CYS A 144 2.23 -16.19 5.28
CA CYS A 144 1.47 -17.35 4.80
C CYS A 144 0.40 -17.83 5.78
N ASP A 145 0.53 -17.49 7.06
CA ASP A 145 -0.41 -17.88 8.11
C ASP A 145 -1.37 -16.74 8.52
N TRP A 146 -1.32 -15.60 7.82
CA TRP A 146 -2.22 -14.48 8.07
C TRP A 146 -3.56 -14.79 7.39
N ASN A 147 -4.64 -14.83 8.17
CA ASN A 147 -6.00 -15.13 7.70
C ASN A 147 -6.74 -13.86 7.28
#